data_AF-A0A0S3K902-F1
#
_entry.id   AF-A0A0S3K902-F1
#
_cell.length_a   1.000
_cell.length_b   1.000
_cell.length_c   1.000
_cell.angle_alpha   90.00
_cell.angle_beta   90.00
_cell.angle_gamma   90.00
#
_symmetry.space_group_name_H-M   'P 1'
#
loop_
_entity.id
_entity.type
_entity.pdbx_description
1 polymer ?
#
loop_
_entity_poly.entity_id
_entity_poly.type
_entity_poly.pdbx_seq_one_letter_code
_entity_poly.pdbx_strand_id
1 'polypeptide(L)'
;MFIIANASPFALYRWEALFKDWRLFGDAFLYTILLAIGSLIVAMLLGIFFGSLSAMQNKPLNIISRIYVEFFQNTPLLIQFIVVYYGFPLISPILTFSTTTIAIICVGFYHGAYISEVVRSGIGAVPKGQFEAAYSQGFSYGKTMRHVVLPQAWRIMLPPLTNQVVNLIKNTSTVAIISGADVMFTANNWSSINLNYIPAFTMAGLLYFILCFPLAKLARNLEENNKKAYTR
;
A
#
# COMPACT_ATOMS: atom_id res chain seq x y z
N MET A 1 30.89 -7.15 38.76
CA MET A 1 30.47 -6.23 37.68
C MET A 1 30.70 -6.79 36.26
N PHE A 2 30.87 -8.11 36.07
CA PHE A 2 31.10 -8.72 34.74
C PHE A 2 29.93 -9.58 34.21
N ILE A 3 28.95 -9.90 35.05
CA ILE A 3 27.82 -10.78 34.68
C ILE A 3 26.72 -10.02 33.91
N ILE A 4 26.72 -8.69 33.92
CA ILE A 4 25.66 -7.85 33.34
C ILE A 4 25.88 -7.56 31.84
N ALA A 5 27.12 -7.71 31.33
CA ALA A 5 27.43 -7.41 29.92
C ALA A 5 26.89 -8.49 28.95
N ASN A 6 26.82 -9.76 29.39
CA ASN A 6 26.34 -10.88 28.57
C ASN A 6 24.80 -11.00 28.51
N ALA A 7 24.07 -10.23 29.32
CA ALA A 7 22.60 -10.21 29.30
C ALA A 7 22.02 -9.01 28.55
N SER A 8 22.86 -8.10 28.04
CA SER A 8 22.39 -6.89 27.36
C SER A 8 21.58 -7.26 26.11
N PRO A 9 20.37 -6.70 25.94
CA PRO A 9 19.61 -6.82 24.68
C PRO A 9 20.36 -6.30 23.46
N PHE A 10 21.38 -5.46 23.68
CA PHE A 10 22.21 -4.83 22.64
C PHE A 10 23.60 -5.48 22.49
N ALA A 11 23.85 -6.63 23.13
CA ALA A 11 25.16 -7.28 23.09
C ALA A 11 25.58 -7.65 21.65
N LEU A 12 26.86 -7.41 21.32
CA LEU A 12 27.41 -7.56 19.96
C LEU A 12 27.23 -8.98 19.39
N TYR A 13 27.33 -10.02 20.22
CA TYR A 13 27.15 -11.41 19.76
C TYR A 13 25.73 -11.68 19.20
N ARG A 14 24.72 -10.94 19.65
CA ARG A 14 23.33 -11.06 19.14
C ARG A 14 23.22 -10.50 17.72
N TRP A 15 24.00 -9.46 17.41
CA TRP A 15 24.12 -8.92 16.05
C TRP A 15 24.91 -9.85 15.15
N GLU A 16 26.02 -10.42 15.65
CA GLU A 16 26.79 -11.42 14.91
C GLU A 16 25.92 -12.63 14.52
N ALA A 17 25.08 -13.12 15.44
CA ALA A 17 24.12 -14.19 15.16
C ALA A 17 23.16 -13.81 14.03
N LEU A 18 22.62 -12.59 14.04
CA LEU A 18 21.74 -12.12 12.96
C LEU A 18 22.46 -12.03 11.62
N PHE A 19 23.70 -11.52 11.60
CA PHE A 19 24.46 -11.38 10.36
C PHE A 19 24.90 -12.73 9.77
N LYS A 20 25.07 -13.77 10.59
CA LYS A 20 25.26 -15.15 10.11
C LYS A 20 24.04 -15.64 9.32
N ASP A 21 22.84 -15.27 9.78
CA ASP A 21 21.56 -15.66 9.17
C ASP A 21 20.95 -14.61 8.23
N TRP A 22 21.74 -13.60 7.80
CA TRP A 22 21.21 -12.43 7.08
C TRP A 22 20.42 -12.80 5.80
N ARG A 23 20.79 -13.91 5.16
CA ARG A 23 20.16 -14.39 3.92
C ARG A 23 18.65 -14.60 4.10
N LEU A 24 18.21 -15.06 5.28
CA LEU A 24 16.79 -15.20 5.60
C LEU A 24 16.05 -13.86 5.48
N PHE A 25 16.64 -12.79 6.00
CA PHE A 25 16.09 -11.44 5.90
C PHE A 25 16.15 -10.89 4.48
N GLY A 26 17.20 -11.21 3.73
CA GLY A 26 17.33 -10.86 2.31
C GLY A 26 16.25 -11.49 1.44
N ASP A 27 15.99 -12.79 1.61
CA ASP A 27 14.94 -13.51 0.89
C ASP A 27 13.54 -12.99 1.26
N ALA A 28 13.31 -12.75 2.55
CA ALA A 28 12.08 -12.15 3.06
C ALA A 28 11.86 -10.72 2.51
N PHE A 29 12.94 -9.95 2.32
CA PHE A 29 12.89 -8.63 1.73
C PHE A 29 12.47 -8.68 0.25
N LEU A 30 13.04 -9.60 -0.53
CA LEU A 30 12.61 -9.82 -1.92
C LEU A 30 11.16 -10.29 -2.00
N TYR A 31 10.73 -11.17 -1.09
CA TYR A 31 9.34 -11.59 -1.01
C TYR A 31 8.40 -10.41 -0.66
N THR A 32 8.80 -9.53 0.24
CA THR A 32 8.05 -8.31 0.58
C THR A 32 7.89 -7.39 -0.64
N ILE A 33 8.95 -7.24 -1.45
CA ILE A 33 8.90 -6.47 -2.70
C ILE A 33 7.94 -7.13 -3.71
N LEU A 34 7.99 -8.45 -3.86
CA LEU A 34 7.08 -9.19 -4.72
C LEU A 34 5.62 -8.95 -4.33
N LEU A 35 5.30 -9.07 -3.04
CA LEU A 35 3.97 -8.79 -2.51
C LEU A 35 3.55 -7.35 -2.79
N ALA A 36 4.43 -6.39 -2.51
CA ALA A 36 4.14 -4.97 -2.72
C ALA A 36 3.85 -4.65 -4.20
N ILE A 37 4.64 -5.19 -5.13
CA ILE A 37 4.43 -4.98 -6.57
C ILE A 37 3.11 -5.61 -7.02
N GLY A 38 2.86 -6.87 -6.64
CA GLY A 38 1.62 -7.57 -7.00
C GLY A 38 0.37 -6.87 -6.46
N SER A 39 0.39 -6.50 -5.18
CA SER A 39 -0.69 -5.73 -4.54
C SER A 39 -0.87 -4.36 -5.17
N LEU A 40 0.22 -3.66 -5.52
CA LEU A 40 0.15 -2.35 -6.15
C LEU A 40 -0.52 -2.42 -7.53
N ILE A 41 -0.22 -3.43 -8.33
CA ILE A 41 -0.88 -3.65 -9.63
C ILE A 41 -2.39 -3.79 -9.42
N VAL A 42 -2.82 -4.66 -8.50
CA VAL A 42 -4.24 -4.85 -8.18
C VAL A 42 -4.87 -3.56 -7.66
N ALA A 43 -4.20 -2.87 -6.74
CA ALA A 43 -4.69 -1.63 -6.13
C ALA A 43 -4.84 -0.51 -7.17
N MET A 44 -3.90 -0.37 -8.11
CA MET A 44 -3.99 0.62 -9.19
C MET A 44 -5.13 0.29 -10.15
N LEU A 45 -5.30 -0.97 -10.54
CA LEU A 45 -6.39 -1.40 -11.42
C LEU A 45 -7.76 -1.11 -10.78
N LEU A 46 -7.97 -1.55 -9.54
CA LEU A 46 -9.22 -1.34 -8.82
C LEU A 46 -9.44 0.14 -8.51
N GLY A 47 -8.40 0.85 -8.06
CA GLY A 47 -8.48 2.25 -7.70
C GLY A 47 -8.79 3.16 -8.89
N ILE A 48 -8.15 2.94 -10.04
CA ILE A 48 -8.48 3.66 -11.28
C ILE A 48 -9.90 3.33 -11.71
N PHE A 49 -10.29 2.04 -11.71
CA PHE A 49 -11.61 1.61 -12.11
C PHE A 49 -12.71 2.24 -11.26
N PHE A 50 -12.73 1.97 -9.95
CA PHE A 50 -13.75 2.49 -9.04
C PHE A 50 -13.68 4.00 -8.85
N GLY A 51 -12.48 4.58 -8.84
CA GLY A 51 -12.30 6.03 -8.75
C GLY A 51 -12.86 6.77 -9.96
N SER A 52 -12.66 6.21 -11.16
CA SER A 52 -13.26 6.75 -12.39
C SER A 52 -14.76 6.63 -12.40
N LEU A 53 -15.31 5.48 -11.97
CA LEU A 53 -16.76 5.30 -11.83
C LEU A 53 -17.37 6.34 -10.88
N SER A 54 -16.74 6.57 -9.73
CA SER A 54 -17.19 7.53 -8.71
C SER A 54 -17.13 8.99 -9.18
N ALA A 55 -16.29 9.30 -10.17
CA ALA A 55 -16.18 10.63 -10.76
C ALA A 55 -17.26 10.91 -11.82
N MET A 56 -18.03 9.90 -12.23
CA MET A 56 -19.09 10.06 -13.23
C MET A 56 -20.36 10.66 -12.61
N GLN A 57 -21.17 11.33 -13.45
CA GLN A 57 -22.49 11.84 -13.06
C GLN A 57 -23.58 10.75 -13.07
N ASN A 58 -23.24 9.50 -12.75
CA ASN A 58 -24.15 8.35 -12.79
C ASN A 58 -24.36 7.77 -11.38
N LYS A 59 -25.57 7.93 -10.82
CA LYS A 59 -25.90 7.53 -9.45
C LYS A 59 -25.66 6.03 -9.18
N PRO A 60 -26.18 5.08 -9.98
CA PRO A 60 -25.87 3.65 -9.83
C PRO A 60 -24.37 3.33 -9.76
N LEU A 61 -23.55 3.89 -10.66
CA LEU A 61 -22.10 3.63 -10.68
C LEU A 61 -21.41 4.19 -9.44
N ASN A 62 -21.86 5.35 -8.97
CA ASN A 62 -21.36 5.97 -7.74
C ASN A 62 -21.69 5.12 -6.51
N ILE A 63 -22.88 4.52 -6.45
CA ILE A 63 -23.28 3.63 -5.35
C ILE A 63 -22.41 2.36 -5.32
N ILE A 64 -22.19 1.72 -6.47
CA ILE A 64 -21.34 0.51 -6.55
C ILE A 64 -19.92 0.83 -6.06
N SER A 65 -19.34 1.94 -6.52
CA SER A 65 -18.03 2.38 -6.06
C SER A 65 -18.03 2.70 -4.55
N ARG A 66 -19.08 3.33 -4.03
CA ARG A 66 -19.20 3.65 -2.60
C ARG A 66 -19.24 2.39 -1.74
N ILE A 67 -20.01 1.38 -2.10
CA ILE A 67 -20.09 0.11 -1.36
C ILE A 67 -18.70 -0.53 -1.26
N TYR A 68 -17.98 -0.63 -2.38
CA TYR A 68 -16.61 -1.15 -2.39
C TYR A 68 -15.69 -0.33 -1.48
N VAL A 69 -15.66 0.99 -1.67
CA VAL A 69 -14.78 1.87 -0.90
C VAL A 69 -15.07 1.82 0.60
N GLU A 70 -16.35 1.94 0.98
CA GLU A 70 -16.78 1.95 2.38
C GLU A 70 -16.49 0.62 3.07
N PHE A 71 -16.73 -0.52 2.39
CA PHE A 71 -16.43 -1.82 2.97
C PHE A 71 -14.95 -1.98 3.29
N PHE A 72 -14.06 -1.69 2.33
CA PHE A 72 -12.63 -1.91 2.49
C PHE A 72 -11.94 -0.88 3.39
N GLN A 73 -12.36 0.39 3.36
CA GLN A 73 -11.77 1.41 4.23
C GLN A 73 -12.21 1.28 5.70
N ASN A 74 -13.44 0.82 5.96
CA ASN A 74 -13.97 0.70 7.31
C ASN A 74 -13.76 -0.70 7.95
N THR A 75 -13.12 -1.62 7.24
CA THR A 75 -12.79 -2.96 7.78
C THR A 75 -11.27 -3.09 7.95
N PRO A 76 -10.77 -3.52 9.13
CA PRO A 76 -9.34 -3.73 9.33
C PRO A 76 -8.76 -4.74 8.32
N LEU A 77 -7.61 -4.39 7.71
CA LEU A 77 -6.94 -5.27 6.75
C LEU A 77 -6.64 -6.66 7.35
N LEU A 78 -6.23 -6.71 8.62
CA LEU A 78 -5.97 -7.97 9.33
C LEU A 78 -7.19 -8.90 9.34
N ILE A 79 -8.40 -8.36 9.54
CA ILE A 79 -9.63 -9.16 9.50
C ILE A 79 -9.87 -9.72 8.09
N GLN A 80 -9.57 -8.94 7.05
CA GLN A 80 -9.69 -9.41 5.66
C GLN A 80 -8.76 -10.60 5.39
N PHE A 81 -7.52 -10.56 5.87
CA PHE A 81 -6.58 -11.69 5.81
C PHE A 81 -7.15 -12.94 6.51
N ILE A 82 -7.66 -12.78 7.75
CA ILE A 82 -8.24 -13.89 8.52
C ILE A 82 -9.44 -14.51 7.79
N VAL A 83 -10.35 -13.68 7.27
CA VAL A 83 -11.55 -14.15 6.57
C VAL A 83 -11.19 -14.89 5.29
N VAL A 84 -10.25 -14.38 4.49
CA VAL A 84 -9.86 -15.04 3.24
C VAL A 84 -9.06 -16.32 3.51
N TYR A 85 -8.19 -16.34 4.52
CA TYR A 85 -7.35 -17.50 4.82
C TYR A 85 -8.11 -18.61 5.56
N TYR A 86 -8.88 -18.27 6.58
CA TYR A 86 -9.60 -19.25 7.41
C TYR A 86 -11.07 -19.40 7.04
N GLY A 87 -11.75 -18.32 6.65
CA GLY A 87 -13.19 -18.32 6.40
C GLY A 87 -13.59 -18.91 5.05
N PHE A 88 -12.93 -18.51 3.97
CA PHE A 88 -13.29 -18.94 2.61
C PHE A 88 -13.18 -20.46 2.39
N PRO A 89 -12.15 -21.16 2.87
CA PRO A 89 -12.08 -22.62 2.77
C PRO A 89 -13.23 -23.36 3.46
N LEU A 90 -13.84 -22.77 4.51
CA LEU A 90 -15.02 -23.35 5.19
C LEU A 90 -16.28 -23.26 4.33
N ILE A 91 -16.36 -22.29 3.42
CA ILE A 91 -17.47 -22.16 2.46
C ILE A 91 -17.28 -23.17 1.32
N SER A 92 -16.06 -23.26 0.78
CA SER A 92 -15.72 -24.22 -0.26
C SER A 92 -14.21 -24.46 -0.33
N PRO A 93 -13.74 -25.73 -0.42
CA PRO A 93 -12.32 -26.05 -0.59
C PRO A 93 -11.68 -25.41 -1.84
N ILE A 94 -12.47 -25.10 -2.87
CA ILE A 94 -12.00 -24.45 -4.11
C ILE A 94 -11.53 -23.00 -3.83
N LEU A 95 -12.00 -22.38 -2.75
CA LEU A 95 -11.60 -21.04 -2.32
C LEU A 95 -10.35 -21.05 -1.43
N THR A 96 -9.49 -22.06 -1.59
CA THR A 96 -8.18 -22.14 -0.94
C THR A 96 -7.12 -21.52 -1.85
N PHE A 97 -6.40 -20.53 -1.34
CA PHE A 97 -5.39 -19.79 -2.09
C PHE A 97 -4.05 -19.84 -1.39
N SER A 98 -2.97 -19.65 -2.14
CA SER A 98 -1.63 -19.50 -1.54
C SER A 98 -1.56 -18.22 -0.70
N THR A 99 -0.70 -18.22 0.32
CA THR A 99 -0.44 -17.04 1.18
C THR A 99 -0.06 -15.80 0.35
N THR A 100 0.73 -15.99 -0.70
CA THR A 100 1.11 -14.95 -1.68
C THR A 100 -0.12 -14.36 -2.37
N THR A 101 -1.02 -15.20 -2.89
CA THR A 101 -2.24 -14.74 -3.56
C THR A 101 -3.16 -14.00 -2.60
N ILE A 102 -3.31 -14.52 -1.39
CA ILE A 102 -4.13 -13.88 -0.34
C ILE A 102 -3.58 -12.51 0.01
N ALA A 103 -2.26 -12.38 0.18
CA ALA A 103 -1.62 -11.10 0.45
C ALA A 103 -1.83 -10.10 -0.70
N ILE A 104 -1.61 -10.53 -1.94
CA ILE A 104 -1.79 -9.69 -3.13
C ILE A 104 -3.23 -9.18 -3.21
N ILE A 105 -4.21 -10.06 -3.03
CA ILE A 105 -5.64 -9.71 -3.09
C ILE A 105 -6.05 -8.84 -1.91
N CYS A 106 -5.78 -9.22 -0.65
CA CYS A 106 -6.23 -8.47 0.52
C CYS A 106 -5.63 -7.06 0.53
N VAL A 107 -4.31 -6.95 0.38
CA VAL A 107 -3.63 -5.64 0.36
C VAL A 107 -4.03 -4.85 -0.88
N GLY A 108 -4.15 -5.50 -2.04
CA GLY A 108 -4.54 -4.87 -3.30
C GLY A 108 -5.95 -4.30 -3.28
N PHE A 109 -6.93 -5.06 -2.79
CA PHE A 109 -8.31 -4.59 -2.65
C PHE A 109 -8.42 -3.48 -1.60
N TYR A 110 -7.73 -3.62 -0.47
CA TYR A 110 -7.71 -2.59 0.57
C TYR A 110 -7.16 -1.27 0.04
N HIS A 111 -5.96 -1.27 -0.54
CA HIS A 111 -5.37 -0.04 -1.09
C HIS A 111 -6.06 0.44 -2.37
N GLY A 112 -6.69 -0.45 -3.15
CA GLY A 112 -7.52 -0.07 -4.29
C GLY A 112 -8.68 0.85 -3.87
N ALA A 113 -9.28 0.62 -2.71
CA ALA A 113 -10.32 1.49 -2.16
C ALA A 113 -9.78 2.88 -1.78
N TYR A 114 -8.59 2.96 -1.20
CA TYR A 114 -7.96 4.26 -0.90
C TYR A 114 -7.52 4.99 -2.18
N ILE A 115 -6.95 4.27 -3.15
CA ILE A 115 -6.58 4.84 -4.45
C ILE A 115 -7.81 5.32 -5.21
N SER A 116 -8.95 4.62 -5.10
CA SER A 116 -10.22 5.05 -5.68
C SER A 116 -10.65 6.44 -5.17
N GLU A 117 -10.51 6.70 -3.87
CA GLU A 117 -10.77 8.03 -3.31
C GLU A 117 -9.77 9.08 -3.77
N VAL A 118 -8.49 8.72 -3.90
CA VAL A 118 -7.46 9.62 -4.47
C VAL A 118 -7.82 9.99 -5.91
N VAL A 119 -8.26 9.03 -6.73
CA VAL A 119 -8.66 9.28 -8.12
C VAL A 119 -9.88 10.18 -8.20
N ARG A 120 -10.94 9.84 -7.44
CA ARG A 120 -12.17 10.63 -7.39
C ARG A 120 -11.92 12.06 -6.92
N SER A 121 -11.17 12.23 -5.83
CA SER A 121 -10.84 13.54 -5.27
C SER A 121 -9.92 14.34 -6.19
N GLY A 122 -8.95 13.70 -6.85
CA GLY A 122 -8.07 14.35 -7.81
C GLY A 122 -8.80 14.90 -9.04
N ILE A 123 -9.75 14.14 -9.59
CA ILE A 123 -10.62 14.62 -10.68
C ILE A 123 -11.53 15.75 -10.19
N GLY A 124 -12.14 15.59 -9.01
CA GLY A 124 -13.04 16.58 -8.42
C GLY A 124 -12.37 17.88 -7.96
N ALA A 125 -11.04 17.88 -7.77
CA ALA A 125 -10.26 19.05 -7.39
C ALA A 125 -9.95 20.00 -8.57
N VAL A 126 -10.17 19.56 -9.81
CA VAL A 126 -9.99 20.43 -10.98
C VAL A 126 -11.09 21.50 -10.98
N PRO A 127 -10.75 22.81 -11.08
CA PRO A 127 -11.73 23.89 -11.02
C PRO A 127 -12.83 23.75 -12.09
N LYS A 128 -14.09 24.02 -11.71
CA LYS A 128 -15.23 23.94 -12.64
C LYS A 128 -15.05 24.83 -13.89
N GLY A 129 -14.40 25.98 -13.75
CA GLY A 129 -14.09 26.86 -14.88
C GLY A 129 -13.24 26.19 -15.99
N GLN A 130 -12.43 25.18 -15.67
CA GLN A 130 -11.69 24.39 -16.67
C GLN A 130 -12.63 23.55 -17.54
N PHE A 131 -13.70 23.01 -16.93
CA PHE A 131 -14.74 22.29 -17.67
C PHE A 131 -15.54 23.27 -18.54
N GLU A 132 -15.98 24.39 -17.97
CA GLU A 132 -16.74 25.43 -18.67
C GLU A 132 -15.96 25.98 -19.87
N ALA A 133 -14.69 26.34 -19.68
CA ALA A 133 -13.82 26.82 -20.76
C ALA A 133 -13.65 25.79 -21.88
N ALA A 134 -13.44 24.52 -21.54
CA ALA A 134 -13.33 23.45 -22.54
C ALA A 134 -14.63 23.27 -23.34
N TYR A 135 -15.79 23.31 -22.66
CA TYR A 135 -17.09 23.23 -23.33
C TYR A 135 -17.36 24.45 -24.23
N SER A 136 -16.97 25.66 -23.80
CA SER A 136 -17.07 26.86 -24.63
C SER A 136 -16.19 26.81 -25.89
N GLN A 137 -15.12 25.99 -25.87
CA GLN A 137 -14.28 25.70 -27.04
C GLN A 137 -14.82 24.52 -27.89
N GLY A 138 -16.02 24.02 -27.59
CA GLY A 138 -16.66 22.94 -28.35
C GLY A 138 -16.14 21.54 -28.03
N PHE A 139 -15.42 21.34 -26.92
CA PHE A 139 -14.96 20.00 -26.54
C PHE A 139 -16.15 19.17 -26.02
N SER A 140 -16.20 17.90 -26.44
CA SER A 140 -17.08 16.91 -25.79
C SER A 140 -16.51 16.48 -24.44
N TYR A 141 -17.32 15.87 -23.56
CA TYR A 141 -16.88 15.39 -22.24
C TYR A 141 -15.59 14.56 -22.31
N GLY A 142 -15.47 13.64 -23.27
CA GLY A 142 -14.27 12.83 -23.46
C GLY A 142 -13.04 13.66 -23.86
N LYS A 143 -13.21 14.67 -24.72
CA LYS A 143 -12.12 15.59 -25.09
C LYS A 143 -11.71 16.47 -23.91
N THR A 144 -12.67 17.01 -23.16
CA THR A 144 -12.45 17.78 -21.93
C THR A 144 -11.69 16.95 -20.91
N MET A 145 -12.12 15.71 -20.67
CA MET A 145 -11.47 14.82 -19.73
C MET A 145 -10.02 14.51 -20.14
N ARG A 146 -9.80 14.11 -21.40
CA ARG A 146 -8.47 13.71 -21.89
C ARG A 146 -7.46 14.86 -21.96
N HIS A 147 -7.87 16.03 -22.45
CA HIS A 147 -6.93 17.11 -22.78
C HIS A 147 -6.82 18.19 -21.71
N VAL A 148 -7.82 18.33 -20.84
CA VAL A 148 -7.88 19.42 -19.85
C VAL A 148 -7.84 18.87 -18.44
N VAL A 149 -8.79 17.98 -18.09
CA VAL A 149 -9.01 17.57 -16.70
C VAL A 149 -7.99 16.55 -16.23
N LEU A 150 -7.81 15.42 -16.94
CA LEU A 150 -6.90 14.35 -16.51
C LEU A 150 -5.44 14.80 -16.36
N PRO A 151 -4.86 15.62 -17.26
CA PRO A 151 -3.50 16.12 -17.08
C PRO A 151 -3.33 16.96 -15.82
N GLN A 152 -4.35 17.75 -15.44
CA GLN A 152 -4.35 18.55 -14.21
C GLN A 152 -4.57 17.66 -12.97
N ALA A 153 -5.59 16.80 -13.02
CA ALA A 153 -5.90 15.84 -11.96
C ALA A 153 -4.71 14.95 -11.64
N TRP A 154 -3.96 14.48 -12.65
CA TRP A 154 -2.76 13.65 -12.46
C TRP A 154 -1.73 14.31 -11.53
N ARG A 155 -1.47 15.60 -11.71
CA ARG A 155 -0.55 16.35 -10.85
C ARG A 155 -1.06 16.43 -9.42
N ILE A 156 -2.37 16.59 -9.23
CA ILE A 156 -3.03 16.63 -7.91
C ILE A 156 -2.95 15.25 -7.24
N MET A 157 -3.15 14.16 -7.98
CA MET A 157 -3.16 12.79 -7.49
C MET A 157 -1.77 12.24 -7.15
N LEU A 158 -0.71 12.70 -7.80
CA LEU A 158 0.60 12.06 -7.71
C LEU A 158 1.21 12.05 -6.29
N PRO A 159 1.17 13.14 -5.49
CA PRO A 159 1.62 13.08 -4.10
C PRO A 159 0.84 12.08 -3.22
N PRO A 160 -0.51 12.11 -3.14
CA PRO A 160 -1.24 11.14 -2.34
C PRO A 160 -1.13 9.70 -2.85
N LEU A 161 -1.02 9.47 -4.17
CA LEU A 161 -0.73 8.13 -4.71
C LEU A 161 0.60 7.59 -4.20
N THR A 162 1.64 8.41 -4.19
CA THR A 162 2.96 8.00 -3.68
C THR A 162 2.91 7.64 -2.18
N ASN A 163 2.14 8.41 -1.39
CA ASN A 163 1.87 8.07 0.01
C ASN A 163 1.11 6.74 0.15
N GLN A 164 0.16 6.44 -0.74
CA GLN A 164 -0.53 5.16 -0.75
C GLN A 164 0.41 4.00 -1.04
N VAL A 165 1.38 4.14 -1.95
CA VAL A 165 2.40 3.11 -2.21
C VAL A 165 3.22 2.82 -0.95
N VAL A 166 3.64 3.85 -0.22
CA VAL A 166 4.40 3.69 1.04
C VAL A 166 3.57 2.96 2.10
N ASN A 167 2.29 3.28 2.23
CA ASN A 167 1.41 2.59 3.18
C ASN A 167 1.11 1.15 2.73
N LEU A 168 0.97 0.92 1.42
CA LEU A 168 0.80 -0.41 0.84
C LEU A 168 1.97 -1.32 1.21
N ILE A 169 3.20 -0.84 1.03
CA ILE A 169 4.42 -1.59 1.36
C ILE A 169 4.41 -1.97 2.84
N LYS A 170 4.12 -1.04 3.74
CA LYS A 170 4.04 -1.34 5.18
C LYS A 170 2.95 -2.37 5.47
N ASN A 171 1.78 -2.24 4.84
CA ASN A 171 0.64 -3.11 5.06
C ASN A 171 0.84 -4.54 4.52
N THR A 172 1.82 -4.79 3.64
CA THR A 172 2.21 -6.16 3.27
C THR A 172 2.66 -6.98 4.49
N SER A 173 3.15 -6.32 5.56
CA SER A 173 3.55 -7.00 6.81
C SER A 173 2.42 -7.73 7.52
N THR A 174 1.17 -7.42 7.16
CA THR A 174 -0.02 -8.09 7.71
C THR A 174 -0.05 -9.57 7.32
N VAL A 175 0.62 -9.96 6.23
CA VAL A 175 0.70 -11.38 5.80
C VAL A 175 1.37 -12.28 6.86
N ALA A 176 2.17 -11.72 7.76
CA ALA A 176 2.79 -12.46 8.85
C ALA A 176 1.77 -13.20 9.73
N ILE A 177 0.52 -12.71 9.81
CA ILE A 177 -0.55 -13.36 10.59
C ILE A 177 -0.99 -14.72 10.04
N ILE A 178 -0.80 -14.94 8.73
CA ILE A 178 -1.11 -16.21 8.04
C ILE A 178 0.18 -16.96 7.67
N SER A 179 1.27 -16.67 8.37
CA SER A 179 2.59 -17.27 8.14
C SER A 179 3.17 -17.05 6.73
N GLY A 180 2.86 -15.92 6.09
CA GLY A 180 3.60 -15.52 4.89
C GLY A 180 4.99 -15.04 5.27
N ALA A 181 6.02 -15.58 4.61
CA ALA A 181 7.44 -15.36 4.96
C ALA A 181 7.98 -14.00 4.50
N ASP A 182 7.29 -12.91 4.86
CA ASP A 182 7.76 -11.55 4.66
C ASP A 182 8.81 -11.15 5.72
N VAL A 183 9.29 -9.91 5.64
CA VAL A 183 10.29 -9.35 6.57
C VAL A 183 9.80 -9.43 8.01
N MET A 184 8.52 -9.09 8.27
CA MET A 184 7.96 -9.09 9.62
C MET A 184 7.83 -10.50 10.18
N PHE A 185 7.32 -11.45 9.39
CA PHE A 185 7.25 -12.85 9.78
C PHE A 185 8.64 -13.42 10.08
N THR A 186 9.61 -13.16 9.20
CA THR A 186 10.98 -13.66 9.35
C THR A 186 11.64 -13.12 10.62
N ALA A 187 11.46 -11.84 10.91
CA ALA A 187 11.95 -11.24 12.15
C ALA A 187 11.30 -11.85 13.40
N ASN A 188 9.98 -12.04 13.39
CA ASN A 188 9.26 -12.65 14.50
C ASN A 188 9.69 -14.12 14.73
N ASN A 189 9.74 -14.91 13.66
CA ASN A 189 10.14 -16.31 13.72
C ASN A 189 11.60 -16.46 14.20
N TRP A 190 12.54 -15.72 13.57
CA TRP A 190 13.96 -15.79 13.93
C TRP A 190 14.21 -15.31 15.36
N SER A 191 13.55 -14.23 15.79
CA SER A 191 13.70 -13.71 17.15
C SER A 191 13.15 -14.65 18.21
N SER A 192 12.06 -15.35 17.92
CA SER A 192 11.45 -16.32 18.84
C SER A 192 12.32 -17.57 18.99
N ILE A 193 12.93 -18.07 17.91
CA ILE A 193 13.84 -19.22 17.95
C ILE A 193 15.14 -18.87 18.68
N ASN A 194 15.72 -17.70 18.41
CA ASN A 194 17.03 -17.30 18.94
C ASN A 194 16.95 -16.50 20.24
N LEU A 195 15.75 -16.19 20.75
CA LEU A 195 15.50 -15.30 21.88
C LEU A 195 16.21 -13.93 21.72
N ASN A 196 16.25 -13.44 20.47
CA ASN A 196 16.99 -12.26 20.02
C ASN A 196 16.06 -11.24 19.33
N TYR A 197 15.24 -10.54 20.11
CA TYR A 197 14.23 -9.62 19.57
C TYR A 197 14.80 -8.29 19.03
N ILE A 198 15.77 -7.68 19.72
CA ILE A 198 16.30 -6.36 19.35
C ILE A 198 16.96 -6.36 17.96
N PRO A 199 17.94 -7.23 17.65
CA PRO A 199 18.54 -7.22 16.32
C PRO A 199 17.52 -7.55 15.22
N ALA A 200 16.64 -8.51 15.45
CA ALA A 200 15.66 -8.97 14.46
C ALA A 200 14.70 -7.86 14.02
N PHE A 201 14.06 -7.18 14.99
CA PHE A 201 13.12 -6.11 14.68
C PHE A 201 13.82 -4.82 14.24
N THR A 202 15.07 -4.59 14.67
CA THR A 202 15.88 -3.48 14.12
C THR A 202 16.20 -3.73 12.66
N MET A 203 16.60 -4.95 12.29
CA MET A 203 16.83 -5.33 10.89
C MET A 203 15.56 -5.19 10.06
N ALA A 204 14.41 -5.69 10.55
CA ALA A 204 13.13 -5.51 9.89
C ALA A 204 12.80 -4.03 9.66
N GLY A 205 12.95 -3.21 10.69
CA GLY A 205 12.73 -1.76 10.62
C GLY A 205 13.64 -1.08 9.59
N LEU A 206 14.93 -1.46 9.55
CA LEU A 206 15.89 -0.95 8.56
C LEU A 206 15.51 -1.34 7.14
N LEU A 207 15.09 -2.58 6.90
CA LEU A 207 14.68 -3.05 5.58
C LEU A 207 13.42 -2.33 5.09
N TYR A 208 12.39 -2.18 5.93
CA TYR A 208 11.22 -1.36 5.59
C TYR A 208 11.59 0.10 5.37
N PHE A 209 12.52 0.66 6.16
CA PHE A 209 12.99 2.02 5.99
C PHE A 209 13.70 2.22 4.65
N ILE A 210 14.60 1.31 4.26
CA ILE A 210 15.30 1.34 2.97
C ILE A 210 14.29 1.33 1.81
N LEU A 211 13.22 0.55 1.94
CA LEU A 211 12.18 0.46 0.92
C LEU A 211 11.26 1.70 0.88
N CYS A 212 10.84 2.20 2.04
CA CYS A 212 9.83 3.25 2.15
C CYS A 212 10.40 4.67 2.09
N PHE A 213 11.59 4.91 2.63
CA PHE A 213 12.16 6.25 2.78
C PHE A 213 12.37 6.98 1.44
N PRO A 214 12.92 6.34 0.38
CA PRO A 214 13.06 6.99 -0.92
C PRO A 214 11.71 7.42 -1.51
N LEU A 215 10.68 6.56 -1.38
CA LEU A 215 9.33 6.84 -1.86
C LEU A 215 8.64 7.94 -1.06
N ALA A 216 8.81 7.95 0.27
CA ALA A 216 8.29 9.00 1.13
C ALA A 216 8.94 10.36 0.83
N LYS A 217 10.24 10.38 0.54
CA LYS A 217 10.96 11.59 0.11
C LYS A 217 10.45 12.07 -1.25
N LEU A 218 10.22 11.16 -2.20
CA LEU A 218 9.60 11.48 -3.48
C LEU A 218 8.21 12.12 -3.30
N ALA A 219 7.35 11.53 -2.47
CA ALA A 219 6.02 12.07 -2.19
C ALA A 219 6.07 13.51 -1.67
N ARG A 220 6.98 13.79 -0.72
CA ARG A 220 7.17 15.12 -0.14
C ARG A 220 7.62 16.15 -1.18
N ASN A 221 8.61 15.78 -2.00
CA ASN A 221 9.10 16.66 -3.06
C ASN A 221 7.99 16.99 -4.08
N LEU A 222 7.16 16.01 -4.44
CA LEU A 222 6.02 16.20 -5.33
C LEU A 222 4.97 17.15 -4.72
N GLU A 223 4.70 17.02 -3.43
CA GLU A 223 3.79 17.90 -2.70
C GLU A 223 4.30 19.35 -2.67
N GLU A 224 5.59 19.56 -2.37
CA GLU A 224 6.21 20.87 -2.35
C GLU A 224 6.21 21.55 -3.73
N ASN A 225 6.49 20.78 -4.79
CA ASN A 225 6.45 21.28 -6.17
C ASN A 225 5.03 21.70 -6.58
N ASN A 226 4.01 20.94 -6.18
CA ASN A 226 2.63 21.31 -6.42
C ASN A 226 2.24 22.60 -5.70
N LYS A 227 2.62 22.78 -4.42
CA LYS A 227 2.34 24.02 -3.67
C LYS A 227 2.90 25.27 -4.36
N LYS A 228 4.13 25.19 -4.87
CA LYS A 228 4.79 26.28 -5.61
C LYS A 228 4.09 26.65 -6.92
N ALA A 229 3.43 25.69 -7.56
CA ALA A 229 2.72 25.92 -8.82
C ALA A 229 1.40 26.70 -8.64
N TYR A 230 0.77 26.64 -7.46
CA TYR A 230 -0.49 27.35 -7.16
C TYR A 230 -0.32 28.67 -6.41
N THR A 231 0.89 28.96 -5.93
CA THR A 231 1.23 30.24 -5.26
C THR A 231 1.81 31.29 -6.22
N ARG A 232 1.94 30.95 -7.51
CA ARG A 232 2.27 31.87 -8.60
C ARG A 232 1.03 32.15 -9.43
#